data_AF-A0A7K0TTP9-F1
#
_entry.id   AF-A0A7K0TTP9-F1
#
_cell.length_a   1.000
_cell.length_b   1.000
_cell.length_c   1.000
_cell.angle_alpha   90.00
_cell.angle_beta   90.00
_cell.angle_gamma   90.00
#
_symmetry.space_group_name_H-M   'P 1'
#
loop_
_entity.id
_entity.type
_entity.pdbx_description
1 polymer ?
#
loop_
_entity_poly.entity_id
_entity_poly.type
_entity_poly.pdbx_seq_one_letter_code
_entity_poly.pdbx_strand_id
1 'polypeptide(L)'
;MSAFNHPLDPLSHAEQESIVAHARAVWKLEEHHLFAMLQLHEPTKAQLASGTKLDRTARVTMWDRKKAIVTEGLITTDGVAKEYKEIPGAKSPV
;
A
#
# COMPACT_ATOMS: atom_id res chain seq x y z
N MET A 1 -22.66 10.12 -10.74
CA MET A 1 -21.63 11.17 -10.76
C MET A 1 -20.41 10.59 -10.07
N SER A 2 -19.31 10.35 -10.78
CA SER A 2 -18.08 9.88 -10.15
C SER A 2 -17.56 11.04 -9.30
N ALA A 3 -17.55 10.89 -7.97
CA ALA A 3 -16.78 11.80 -7.13
C ALA A 3 -15.34 11.76 -7.66
N PHE A 4 -14.77 12.92 -7.96
CA PHE A 4 -13.34 13.01 -8.17
C PHE A 4 -12.68 12.53 -6.87
N ASN A 5 -11.99 11.39 -6.91
CA ASN A 5 -11.22 10.90 -5.76
C ASN A 5 -10.10 11.90 -5.53
N HIS A 6 -10.30 12.79 -4.57
CA HIS A 6 -9.29 13.75 -4.16
C HIS A 6 -8.02 12.97 -3.78
N PRO A 7 -6.81 13.46 -4.06
CA PRO A 7 -5.57 12.71 -3.77
C PRO A 7 -5.39 12.32 -2.30
N LEU A 8 -6.09 13.00 -1.38
CA LEU A 8 -6.13 12.71 0.06
C LEU A 8 -7.37 11.92 0.52
N ASP A 9 -8.31 11.61 -0.37
CA ASP A 9 -9.43 10.76 0.00
C ASP A 9 -8.91 9.41 0.47
N PRO A 10 -9.48 8.83 1.54
CA PRO A 10 -9.07 7.52 2.02
C PRO A 10 -9.17 6.47 0.91
N LEU A 11 -8.43 5.38 1.05
CA LEU A 11 -8.56 4.26 0.12
C LEU A 11 -9.99 3.73 0.17
N SER A 12 -10.68 3.77 -0.96
CA SER A 12 -11.99 3.16 -1.12
C SER A 12 -11.89 1.64 -1.01
N HIS A 13 -13.02 0.97 -0.78
CA HIS A 13 -13.06 -0.50 -0.69
C HIS A 13 -12.50 -1.18 -1.94
N ALA A 14 -12.91 -0.75 -3.13
CA ALA A 14 -12.42 -1.32 -4.39
C ALA A 14 -10.91 -1.12 -4.60
N GLU A 15 -10.37 0.03 -4.15
CA GLU A 15 -8.93 0.27 -4.17
C GLU A 15 -8.22 -0.71 -3.22
N GLN A 16 -8.74 -0.91 -2.00
CA GLN A 16 -8.14 -1.83 -1.03
C GLN A 16 -8.10 -3.27 -1.56
N GLU A 17 -9.19 -3.76 -2.15
CA GLU A 17 -9.23 -5.08 -2.77
C GLU A 17 -8.22 -5.22 -3.91
N SER A 18 -8.17 -4.22 -4.81
CA SER A 18 -7.24 -4.20 -5.94
C SER A 18 -5.79 -4.17 -5.47
N ILE A 19 -5.48 -3.36 -4.46
CA ILE A 19 -4.14 -3.27 -3.88
C ILE A 19 -3.72 -4.61 -3.28
N VAL A 20 -4.58 -5.28 -2.52
CA VAL A 20 -4.25 -6.59 -1.93
C VAL A 20 -3.97 -7.61 -3.04
N ALA A 21 -4.79 -7.65 -4.09
CA ALA A 21 -4.58 -8.54 -5.23
C ALA A 21 -3.25 -8.25 -5.96
N HIS A 22 -2.98 -6.98 -6.26
CA HIS A 22 -1.73 -6.56 -6.90
C HIS A 22 -0.50 -6.85 -6.04
N ALA A 23 -0.55 -6.54 -4.74
CA ALA A 23 0.51 -6.81 -3.77
C ALA A 23 0.85 -8.31 -3.72
N ARG A 24 -0.17 -9.17 -3.67
CA ARG A 24 0.03 -10.63 -3.72
C ARG A 24 0.74 -11.08 -4.98
N ALA A 25 0.33 -10.56 -6.14
CA ALA A 25 0.94 -10.91 -7.42
C ALA A 25 2.38 -10.39 -7.55
N VAL A 26 2.61 -9.10 -7.30
CA VAL A 26 3.88 -8.43 -7.58
C VAL A 26 4.98 -8.78 -6.58
N TRP A 27 4.64 -8.95 -5.29
CA TRP A 27 5.59 -9.35 -4.25
C TRP A 27 5.60 -10.86 -4.00
N LYS A 28 4.86 -11.65 -4.80
CA LYS A 28 4.76 -13.11 -4.71
C LYS A 28 4.37 -13.57 -3.30
N LEU A 29 3.38 -12.89 -2.71
CA LEU A 29 2.97 -13.16 -1.33
C LEU A 29 2.09 -14.42 -1.27
N GLU A 30 2.51 -15.36 -0.44
CA GLU A 30 1.74 -16.56 -0.10
C GLU A 30 0.84 -16.37 1.14
N GLU A 31 0.11 -17.42 1.52
CA GLU A 31 -0.82 -17.49 2.66
C GLU A 31 -0.20 -17.17 4.04
N HIS A 32 1.12 -17.24 4.16
CA HIS A 32 1.83 -16.95 5.40
C HIS A 32 2.14 -15.46 5.58
N HIS A 33 1.90 -14.65 4.55
CA HIS A 33 1.99 -13.19 4.62
C HIS A 33 0.63 -12.62 5.04
N LEU A 34 0.61 -12.00 6.21
CA LEU A 34 -0.57 -11.33 6.74
C LEU A 34 -0.47 -9.82 6.49
N PHE A 35 -1.53 -9.24 5.94
CA PHE A 35 -1.64 -7.79 5.81
C PHE A 35 -2.04 -7.23 7.16
N ALA A 36 -1.11 -6.52 7.82
CA ALA A 36 -1.33 -5.95 9.13
C ALA A 36 -1.94 -4.55 9.04
N MET A 37 -1.55 -3.78 8.02
CA MET A 37 -2.06 -2.42 7.81
C MET A 37 -2.02 -2.06 6.32
N LEU A 38 -3.06 -1.36 5.86
CA LEU A 38 -3.18 -0.85 4.50
C LEU A 38 -3.69 0.59 4.58
N GLN A 39 -2.89 1.54 4.10
CA GLN A 39 -3.18 2.97 4.23
C GLN A 39 -2.84 3.73 2.95
N LEU A 40 -3.53 4.84 2.71
CA LEU A 40 -3.14 5.78 1.67
C LEU A 40 -1.73 6.30 1.98
N HIS A 41 -0.83 6.22 1.01
CA HIS A 41 0.42 6.95 1.05
C HIS A 41 0.17 8.36 0.52
N GLU A 42 0.02 9.31 1.44
CA GLU A 42 -0.29 10.68 1.11
C GLU A 42 0.80 11.30 0.20
N PRO A 43 0.40 12.04 -0.85
CA PRO A 43 1.35 12.83 -1.61
C PRO A 43 1.97 13.93 -0.76
N THR A 44 3.18 14.32 -1.10
CA THR A 44 3.82 15.49 -0.49
C THR A 44 3.04 16.77 -0.77
N LYS A 45 3.21 17.79 0.08
CA LYS A 45 2.59 19.12 -0.15
C LYS A 45 2.92 19.70 -1.53
N ALA A 46 4.16 19.51 -2.00
CA ALA A 46 4.59 20.00 -3.32
C ALA A 46 3.86 19.28 -4.47
N GLN A 47 3.68 17.96 -4.36
CA GLN A 47 2.91 17.19 -5.34
C GLN A 47 1.42 17.55 -5.30
N LEU A 48 0.86 17.79 -4.12
CA LEU A 48 -0.53 18.21 -4.01
C LEU A 48 -0.75 19.60 -4.62
N ALA A 49 0.20 20.52 -4.41
CA ALA A 49 0.15 21.88 -4.93
C ALA A 49 0.38 21.98 -6.45
N SER A 50 0.96 20.97 -7.10
CA SER A 50 1.23 21.01 -8.54
C SER A 50 -0.04 20.97 -9.39
N GLY A 51 -1.16 20.50 -8.83
CA GLY A 51 -2.42 20.31 -9.56
C GLY A 51 -2.36 19.22 -10.63
N THR A 52 -1.25 18.49 -10.74
CA THR A 52 -1.10 17.37 -11.68
C THR A 52 -1.85 16.15 -11.16
N LYS A 53 -2.33 15.28 -12.06
CA LYS A 53 -2.86 13.98 -11.66
C LYS A 53 -1.77 13.18 -10.93
N LEU A 54 -2.12 12.65 -9.75
CA LEU A 54 -1.21 11.86 -8.91
C LEU A 54 -1.68 10.41 -8.87
N ASP A 55 -0.73 9.48 -8.97
CA ASP A 55 -1.01 8.07 -8.76
C ASP A 55 -1.31 7.82 -7.28
N ARG A 56 -2.53 7.38 -7.01
CA ARG A 56 -2.92 6.96 -5.66
C ARG A 56 -2.11 5.73 -5.29
N THR A 57 -1.38 5.85 -4.20
CA THR A 57 -0.41 4.86 -3.73
C THR A 57 -0.81 4.42 -2.34
N ALA A 58 -0.69 3.14 -2.04
CA ALA A 58 -0.89 2.59 -0.71
C ALA A 58 0.44 2.20 -0.09
N ARG A 59 0.53 2.42 1.22
CA ARG A 59 1.51 1.81 2.09
C ARG A 59 0.91 0.55 2.69
N VAL A 60 1.64 -0.54 2.55
CA VAL A 60 1.24 -1.87 3.00
C VAL A 60 2.24 -2.36 4.03
N THR A 61 1.80 -2.65 5.24
CA THR A 61 2.59 -3.35 6.25
C THR A 61 2.15 -4.81 6.28
N MET A 62 3.10 -5.71 6.12
CA MET A 62 2.87 -7.16 6.13
C MET A 62 3.73 -7.83 7.17
N TRP A 63 3.21 -8.91 7.74
CA TRP A 63 3.95 -9.82 8.60
C TRP A 63 4.10 -11.17 7.92
N ASP A 64 5.34 -11.58 7.66
CA ASP A 64 5.70 -12.94 7.26
C ASP A 64 5.77 -13.81 8.51
N ARG A 65 4.77 -14.70 8.68
CA ARG A 65 4.71 -15.61 9.82
C ARG A 65 5.81 -16.66 9.85
N LYS A 66 6.34 -17.08 8.69
CA LYS A 66 7.39 -18.11 8.61
C LYS A 66 8.72 -17.56 9.10
N LYS A 67 9.03 -16.31 8.76
CA LYS A 67 10.28 -15.66 9.14
C LYS A 67 10.18 -14.80 10.40
N ALA A 68 8.96 -14.53 10.85
CA ALA A 68 8.67 -13.54 11.89
C ALA A 68 9.21 -12.14 11.56
N ILE A 69 9.13 -11.73 10.28
CA ILE A 69 9.64 -10.45 9.79
C ILE A 69 8.48 -9.55 9.35
N VAL A 70 8.59 -8.26 9.68
CA VAL A 70 7.70 -7.22 9.15
C VAL A 70 8.31 -6.65 7.88
N THR A 71 7.48 -6.46 6.87
CA THR A 71 7.85 -5.85 5.60
C THR A 71 6.92 -4.68 5.30
N GLU A 72 7.47 -3.60 4.77
CA GLU A 72 6.69 -2.46 4.27
C GLU A 72 6.85 -2.34 2.76
N GLY A 73 5.75 -2.10 2.06
CA GLY A 73 5.75 -1.85 0.62
C GLY A 73 4.92 -0.63 0.24
N LEU A 74 5.29 -0.01 -0.88
CA LEU A 74 4.51 1.03 -1.55
C LEU A 74 4.06 0.50 -2.91
N ILE A 75 2.76 0.62 -3.20
CA ILE A 75 2.16 0.14 -4.46
C ILE A 75 1.06 1.07 -4.93
N THR A 76 0.98 1.36 -6.24
CA THR A 76 -0.14 2.14 -6.78
C THR A 76 -1.43 1.32 -6.81
N THR A 77 -2.58 1.99 -6.89
CA THR A 77 -3.88 1.32 -7.10
C THR A 77 -3.89 0.46 -8.36
N ASP A 78 -3.10 0.86 -9.37
CA ASP A 78 -2.96 0.15 -10.64
C ASP A 78 -1.89 -0.96 -10.62
N GLY A 79 -1.30 -1.23 -9.44
CA GLY A 79 -0.44 -2.39 -9.21
C GLY A 79 1.05 -2.18 -9.47
N VAL A 80 1.49 -0.93 -9.65
CA VAL A 80 2.92 -0.62 -9.81
C VAL A 80 3.58 -0.60 -8.43
N ALA A 81 4.44 -1.58 -8.14
CA ALA A 81 5.25 -1.59 -6.94
C ALA A 81 6.34 -0.51 -7.00
N LYS A 82 6.38 0.35 -5.99
CA LYS A 82 7.36 1.44 -5.84
C LYS A 82 8.45 1.10 -4.83
N GLU A 83 8.11 0.36 -3.78
CA GLU A 83 9.04 -0.04 -2.72
C GLU A 83 8.58 -1.36 -2.10
N TYR A 84 9.55 -2.16 -1.62
CA TYR A 84 9.31 -3.35 -0.80
C TYR A 84 10.56 -3.64 0.02
N LYS A 85 10.46 -3.52 1.34
CA LYS A 85 11.61 -3.66 2.25
C LYS A 85 11.24 -4.35 3.55
N GLU A 86 12.09 -5.26 3.98
CA GLU A 86 12.02 -5.80 5.35
C GLU A 86 12.39 -4.71 6.34
N ILE A 87 11.75 -4.71 7.52
CA ILE A 87 12.02 -3.78 8.61
C ILE A 87 12.64 -4.56 9.78
N PRO A 88 13.98 -4.59 9.90
CA PRO A 88 14.66 -5.39 10.91
C PRO A 88 14.23 -5.02 12.33
N GLY A 89 13.91 -6.05 13.14
CA GLY A 89 13.53 -5.88 14.55
C GLY A 89 12.13 -5.30 14.78
N ALA A 90 11.39 -4.93 13.74
CA ALA A 90 10.02 -4.45 13.90
C ALA A 90 9.07 -5.59 14.30
N LYS A 91 8.05 -5.23 15.09
CA LYS A 91 6.93 -6.09 15.44
C LYS A 91 5.69 -5.63 14.69
N SER A 92 4.90 -6.58 14.21
CA SER A 92 3.62 -6.26 13.59
C SER A 92 2.71 -5.55 14.60
N PRO A 93 1.93 -4.54 14.18
CA PRO A 93 0.84 -4.05 15.02
C PRO A 93 -0.15 -5.18 15.36
N VAL A 94 -0.80 -5.04 16.51
CA VAL A 94 -1.83 -5.95 17.04
C VAL A 94 -3.23 -5.52 16.62
#